data_AF-W7Q4U9-F1
#
_entry.id   AF-W7Q4U9-F1
#
_cell.length_a   1.000
_cell.length_b   1.000
_cell.length_c   1.000
_cell.angle_alpha   90.00
_cell.angle_beta   90.00
_cell.angle_gamma   90.00
#
_symmetry.space_group_name_H-M   'P 1'
#
loop_
_entity.id
_entity.type
_entity.pdbx_description
1 polymer ?
#
loop_
_entity_poly.entity_id
_entity_poly.type
_entity_poly.pdbx_seq_one_letter_code
_entity_poly.pdbx_strand_id
1 'polypeptide(L)' 'MPVRWLHTVSREQAFSEVGLFGNQNTVCKPTTPKWSHTVERLKQAWGIESEQ' A
#
# COMPACT_ATOMS: atom_id res chain seq x y z
N MET A 1 -18.64 2.82 10.61
CA MET A 1 -18.46 3.26 9.21
C MET A 1 -17.84 2.11 8.43
N PRO A 2 -18.45 1.63 7.34
CA PRO A 2 -17.88 0.55 6.53
C PRO A 2 -16.66 1.05 5.75
N VAL A 3 -15.63 0.19 5.66
CA VAL A 3 -14.45 0.47 4.83
C VAL A 3 -14.83 0.28 3.36
N ARG A 4 -14.51 1.26 2.52
CA ARG A 4 -14.61 1.14 1.06
C ARG A 4 -13.25 0.80 0.48
N TRP A 5 -13.17 -0.34 -0.22
CA TRP A 5 -11.97 -0.72 -0.95
C TRP A 5 -11.83 0.13 -2.22
N LEU A 6 -10.67 0.72 -2.42
CA LEU A 6 -10.36 1.53 -3.62
C LEU A 6 -9.87 0.66 -4.78
N HIS A 7 -9.18 -0.44 -4.47
CA HIS A 7 -8.60 -1.34 -5.46
C HIS A 7 -8.48 -2.75 -4.89
N THR A 8 -8.65 -3.76 -5.73
CA THR A 8 -8.52 -5.18 -5.35
C THR A 8 -7.99 -5.94 -6.56
N VAL A 9 -6.98 -6.77 -6.33
CA VAL A 9 -6.29 -7.53 -7.37
C VAL A 9 -6.24 -9.01 -7.00
N SER A 10 -6.15 -9.89 -8.00
CA SER A 10 -5.94 -11.31 -7.76
C SER A 10 -4.53 -11.58 -7.25
N ARG A 11 -4.29 -12.78 -6.72
CA ARG A 11 -2.97 -13.14 -6.15
C ARG A 11 -1.86 -13.09 -7.20
N GLU A 12 -2.18 -13.39 -8.45
CA GLU A 12 -1.24 -13.36 -9.57
C GLU A 12 -0.78 -11.93 -9.90
N GLN A 13 -1.56 -10.93 -9.48
CA GLN A 13 -1.29 -9.50 -9.65
C GLN A 13 -0.79 -8.86 -8.35
N ALA A 14 -0.40 -9.66 -7.35
CA ALA A 14 0.14 -9.16 -6.10
C ALA A 14 1.44 -8.37 -6.35
N PHE A 15 1.53 -7.19 -5.74
CA PHE A 15 2.70 -6.31 -5.87
C PHE A 15 3.69 -6.53 -4.73
N SER A 16 4.97 -6.70 -5.07
CA SER A 16 6.07 -6.83 -4.10
C SER A 16 7.33 -6.17 -4.65
N GLU A 17 7.95 -5.30 -3.85
CA GLU A 17 9.17 -4.57 -4.18
C GLU A 17 10.08 -4.46 -2.95
N VAL A 18 11.40 -4.36 -3.17
CA VAL A 18 12.38 -4.18 -2.11
C VAL A 18 12.15 -2.81 -1.45
N GLY A 19 11.97 -2.81 -0.12
CA GLY A 19 11.72 -1.60 0.65
C GLY A 19 10.25 -1.34 1.01
N LEU A 20 9.33 -2.18 0.53
CA LEU A 20 7.95 -2.16 1.03
C LEU A 20 7.89 -2.51 2.53
N PHE A 21 6.88 -1.96 3.19
CA PHE A 21 6.53 -2.15 4.60
C PHE A 21 7.50 -1.54 5.63
N GLY A 22 8.65 -0.99 5.25
CA GLY A 22 9.57 -0.23 6.13
C GLY A 22 10.20 -1.05 7.26
N ASN A 23 9.38 -1.60 8.15
CA ASN A 23 9.67 -2.68 9.09
C ASN A 23 8.78 -3.89 8.74
N GLN A 24 9.37 -4.97 8.26
CA GLN A 24 8.66 -6.20 7.88
C GLN A 24 7.91 -6.87 9.06
N ASN A 25 8.17 -6.44 10.31
CA ASN A 25 7.49 -6.95 11.50
C ASN A 25 6.13 -6.29 11.78
N THR A 26 5.71 -5.27 11.02
CA THR A 26 4.46 -4.55 11.29
C THR A 26 3.65 -4.37 10.01
N VAL A 27 2.56 -5.14 9.86
CA VAL A 27 1.65 -5.08 8.70
C VAL A 27 0.49 -4.08 8.92
N CYS A 28 0.09 -3.83 10.16
CA CYS A 28 -1.06 -2.97 10.50
C CYS A 28 -0.67 -1.85 11.45
N LYS A 29 -1.16 -0.63 11.15
CA LYS A 29 -1.04 0.60 11.97
C LYS A 29 0.41 1.08 12.21
N PRO A 30 1.19 1.31 11.15
CA PRO A 30 2.53 1.88 11.30
C PRO A 30 2.42 3.35 11.70
N THR A 31 2.84 3.66 12.93
CA THR A 31 3.06 5.03 13.40
C THR A 31 4.39 5.61 12.88
N THR A 32 5.19 4.80 12.19
CA THR A 32 6.47 5.21 11.62
C THR A 32 6.26 5.89 10.25
N PRO A 33 6.87 7.06 10.00
CA PRO A 33 6.71 7.82 8.75
C PRO A 33 7.20 7.10 7.48
N LYS A 34 7.82 5.91 7.60
CA LYS A 34 8.27 5.08 6.47
C LYS A 34 7.13 4.41 5.70
N TRP A 35 5.91 4.38 6.23
CA TRP A 35 4.78 3.73 5.53
C TRP A 35 4.33 4.46 4.27
N SER A 36 4.49 5.79 4.22
CA SER A 36 4.10 6.62 3.08
C SER A 36 4.70 6.09 1.78
N HIS A 37 5.98 5.66 1.82
CA HIS A 37 6.65 5.07 0.67
C HIS A 37 5.92 3.83 0.13
N THR A 38 5.47 2.93 1.01
CA THR A 38 4.74 1.72 0.61
C THR A 38 3.41 2.07 -0.04
N VAL A 39 2.67 3.02 0.53
CA VAL A 39 1.38 3.49 -0.03
C VAL A 39 1.57 4.17 -1.37
N GLU A 40 2.58 5.03 -1.52
CA GLU A 40 2.89 5.71 -2.79
C GLU A 40 3.26 4.71 -3.89
N ARG A 41 4.09 3.70 -3.59
CA ARG A 41 4.45 2.65 -4.56
C ARG A 41 3.23 1.83 -4.97
N LEU A 42 2.36 1.46 -4.03
CA LEU A 42 1.13 0.74 -4.34
C LEU A 42 0.18 1.56 -5.22
N LYS A 43 0.02 2.86 -4.92
CA LYS A 43 -0.79 3.76 -5.74
C LYS A 43 -0.23 3.89 -7.16
N GLN A 44 1.09 4.04 -7.32
CA GLN A 44 1.75 4.08 -8.62
C GLN A 44 1.58 2.77 -9.41
N ALA A 45 1.80 1.63 -8.75
CA ALA A 45 1.68 0.31 -9.38
C ALA A 45 0.26 0.01 -9.86
N TRP A 46 -0.75 0.48 -9.12
CA TRP A 46 -2.16 0.26 -9.41
C TRP A 46 -2.84 1.43 -10.13
N GLY A 47 -2.10 2.49 -10.49
CA GLY A 47 -2.64 3.66 -11.18
C GLY A 47 -3.73 4.40 -10.39
N ILE A 48 -3.67 4.36 -9.05
CA ILE A 48 -4.64 5.04 -8.19
C ILE A 48 -4.18 6.49 -8.02
N GLU A 49 -4.69 7.38 -8.87
CA GLU A 49 -4.49 8.82 -8.71
C GLU A 49 -5.13 9.28 -7.39
N SER A 50 -4.35 10.00 -6.59
CA SER A 50 -4.86 10.61 -5.37
C SER A 50 -5.58 11.88 -5.80
N GLU A 51 -6.89 11.79 -6.03
CA GLU A 51 -7.73 12.98 -6.08
C GLU A 51 -7.53 13.73 -4.77
N GLN A 52 -7.00 14.95 -4.87
CA GLN A 52 -6.78 15.87 -3.74
C GLN A 52 -8.10 16.39 -3.18
#